data_AF-X0VSV0-F1
#
_entry.id   AF-X0VSV0-F1
#
_cell.length_a   1.000
_cell.length_b   1.000
_cell.length_c   1.000
_cell.angle_alpha   90.00
_cell.angle_beta   90.00
_cell.angle_gamma   90.00
#
_symmetry.space_group_name_H-M   'P 1'
#
loop_
_entity.id
_entity.type
_entity.pdbx_description
1 polymer ?
#
loop_
_entity_poly.entity_id
_entity_poly.type
_entity_poly.pdbx_seq_one_letter_code
_entity_poly.pdbx_strand_id
1 'polypeptide(L)'
;MAQYRVGTVTVTNADATVVGVGTEFDTEVTAGDLFAIDVDNTIYRVASVTDALNLELTSTYADVTSAGEAYSITRDFTAPDNLPLPVKGDVQTALVVNEAIVLMQAKFLNTRILVKTAGDTLVANDSFTHFTNEGAGGTLIWYCLRRL
;
A
#
# COMPACT_ATOMS: atom_id res chain seq x y z
N MET A 1 -16.40 4.07 -3.41
CA MET A 1 -16.82 5.33 -4.05
C MET A 1 -16.24 5.30 -5.46
N ALA A 2 -16.19 6.39 -6.21
CA ALA A 2 -15.41 6.44 -7.46
C ALA A 2 -14.28 7.44 -7.27
N GLN A 3 -13.22 7.33 -8.08
CA GLN A 3 -12.09 8.27 -8.06
C GLN A 3 -12.55 9.74 -8.07
N TYR A 4 -11.82 10.59 -7.34
CA TYR A 4 -12.02 12.03 -7.37
C TYR A 4 -11.27 12.63 -8.57
N ARG A 5 -11.98 13.40 -9.41
CA ARG A 5 -11.51 13.89 -10.73
C ARG A 5 -12.06 15.28 -11.08
N VAL A 6 -12.47 16.05 -10.07
CA VAL A 6 -13.11 17.36 -10.30
C VAL A 6 -12.03 18.42 -10.45
N GLY A 7 -12.16 19.30 -11.45
CA GLY A 7 -11.18 20.34 -11.74
C GLY A 7 -9.97 19.83 -12.53
N THR A 8 -8.91 20.63 -12.54
CA THR A 8 -7.63 20.31 -13.21
C THR A 8 -6.47 20.59 -12.28
N VAL A 9 -5.32 19.97 -12.54
CA VAL A 9 -4.12 20.16 -11.72
C VAL A 9 -2.94 20.65 -12.53
N THR A 10 -2.04 21.32 -11.83
CA THR A 10 -0.73 21.74 -12.31
C THR A 10 0.32 21.09 -11.43
N VAL A 11 1.29 20.44 -12.09
CA VAL A 11 2.41 19.77 -11.44
C VAL A 11 3.71 20.30 -12.02
N THR A 12 4.71 20.42 -11.17
CA THR A 12 6.03 20.92 -11.57
C THR A 12 7.05 19.80 -11.41
N ASN A 13 7.90 19.62 -12.42
CA ASN A 13 9.00 18.66 -12.36
C ASN A 13 9.88 18.95 -11.14
N ALA A 14 10.24 17.89 -10.42
CA ALA A 14 11.03 17.92 -9.19
C ALA A 14 10.37 18.66 -8.01
N ASP A 15 9.05 18.88 -8.04
CA ASP A 15 8.27 19.46 -6.95
C ASP A 15 7.23 18.43 -6.45
N ALA A 16 6.95 18.43 -5.15
CA ALA A 16 5.90 17.59 -4.55
C ALA A 16 4.54 18.32 -4.49
N THR A 17 4.55 19.63 -4.72
CA THR A 17 3.35 20.47 -4.68
C THR A 17 2.47 20.21 -5.91
N VAL A 18 1.20 19.91 -5.69
CA VAL A 18 0.18 19.85 -6.74
C VAL A 18 -0.79 21.00 -6.53
N VAL A 19 -0.97 21.82 -7.58
CA VAL A 19 -1.84 22.99 -7.56
C VAL A 19 -3.08 22.73 -8.42
N GLY A 20 -4.23 22.63 -7.78
CA GLY A 20 -5.53 22.44 -8.37
C GLY A 20 -6.22 23.74 -8.79
N VAL A 21 -7.11 23.63 -9.78
CA VAL A 21 -8.03 24.68 -10.22
C VAL A 21 -9.43 24.09 -10.25
N GLY A 22 -10.34 24.64 -9.44
CA GLY A 22 -11.70 24.12 -9.29
C GLY A 22 -11.76 22.78 -8.57
N THR A 23 -10.77 22.49 -7.71
CA THR A 23 -10.69 21.30 -6.87
C THR A 23 -11.19 21.61 -5.45
N GLU A 24 -11.49 20.55 -4.69
CA GLU A 24 -11.91 20.57 -3.29
C GLU A 24 -11.14 19.47 -2.53
N PHE A 25 -9.81 19.58 -2.53
CA PHE A 25 -8.93 18.56 -1.95
C PHE A 25 -9.11 18.40 -0.43
N ASP A 26 -9.43 19.46 0.29
CA ASP A 26 -9.56 19.47 1.74
C ASP A 26 -10.74 18.63 2.25
N THR A 27 -11.78 18.49 1.44
CA THR A 27 -13.00 17.74 1.78
C THR A 27 -13.01 16.35 1.16
N GLU A 28 -12.45 16.22 -0.05
CA GLU A 28 -12.56 14.98 -0.82
C GLU A 28 -11.31 14.10 -0.74
N VAL A 29 -10.16 14.62 -0.31
CA VAL A 29 -8.87 13.90 -0.33
C VAL A 29 -8.29 13.80 1.08
N THR A 30 -7.69 12.64 1.37
CA THR A 30 -7.00 12.38 2.63
C THR A 30 -5.56 11.94 2.40
N ALA A 31 -4.70 12.17 3.39
CA ALA A 31 -3.33 11.68 3.36
C ALA A 31 -3.30 10.15 3.21
N GLY A 32 -2.50 9.66 2.26
CA GLY A 32 -2.41 8.24 1.92
C GLY A 32 -3.16 7.83 0.65
N ASP A 33 -4.03 8.70 0.12
CA ASP A 33 -4.71 8.49 -1.16
C ASP A 33 -3.71 8.42 -2.33
N LEU A 34 -4.11 7.76 -3.42
CA LEU A 34 -3.28 7.64 -4.62
C LEU A 34 -3.67 8.69 -5.64
N PHE A 35 -2.70 9.48 -6.10
CA PHE A 35 -2.84 10.52 -7.12
C PHE A 35 -2.18 10.06 -8.42
N ALA A 36 -2.86 10.22 -9.55
CA ALA A 36 -2.31 10.00 -10.88
C ALA A 36 -2.79 11.08 -11.84
N ILE A 37 -1.93 11.44 -12.78
CA ILE A 37 -2.32 12.31 -13.91
C ILE A 37 -2.78 11.40 -15.05
N ASP A 38 -3.87 11.75 -15.73
CA ASP A 38 -4.49 10.87 -16.73
C ASP A 38 -3.56 10.60 -17.94
N VAL A 39 -2.70 11.57 -18.29
CA VAL A 39 -1.72 11.45 -19.38
C VAL A 39 -0.46 10.68 -18.98
N ASP A 40 -0.14 10.65 -17.69
CA ASP A 40 1.04 9.98 -17.17
C ASP A 40 0.68 8.57 -16.66
N ASN A 41 1.65 7.67 -16.68
CA ASN A 41 1.45 6.30 -16.19
C ASN A 41 2.10 6.10 -14.81
N THR A 42 2.20 7.16 -14.03
CA THR A 42 2.87 7.17 -12.72
C THR A 42 1.87 7.49 -11.62
N ILE A 43 1.78 6.62 -10.61
CA ILE A 43 0.99 6.86 -9.40
C ILE A 43 1.90 7.45 -8.32
N TYR A 44 1.42 8.52 -7.70
CA TYR A 44 1.98 9.15 -6.52
C TYR A 44 1.05 8.96 -5.33
N ARG A 45 1.57 9.18 -4.13
CA ARG A 45 0.76 9.14 -2.91
C ARG A 45 0.64 10.54 -2.31
N VAL A 46 -0.54 10.89 -1.84
CA VAL A 46 -0.78 12.15 -1.15
C VAL A 46 -0.15 12.07 0.24
N ALA A 47 0.80 12.96 0.53
CA ALA A 47 1.41 13.11 1.84
C ALA A 47 0.50 13.90 2.79
N SER A 48 -0.03 15.03 2.31
CA SER A 48 -0.94 15.90 3.06
C SER A 48 -1.73 16.78 2.13
N VAL A 49 -2.88 17.26 2.60
CA VAL A 49 -3.64 18.30 1.92
C VAL A 49 -3.42 19.61 2.68
N THR A 50 -3.00 20.65 1.95
CA THR A 50 -2.72 21.97 2.52
C THR A 50 -3.99 22.81 2.57
N ASP A 51 -4.76 22.82 1.47
CA ASP A 51 -6.06 23.48 1.36
C ASP A 51 -6.88 22.86 0.21
N ALA A 52 -8.06 23.43 -0.11
CA ALA A 52 -8.94 22.93 -1.17
C ALA A 52 -8.29 22.85 -2.56
N LEU A 53 -7.23 23.64 -2.81
CA LEU A 53 -6.54 23.75 -4.09
C LEU A 53 -5.12 23.19 -4.06
N ASN A 54 -4.54 22.92 -2.89
CA ASN A 54 -3.15 22.53 -2.77
C ASN A 54 -2.99 21.24 -1.96
N LEU A 55 -2.25 20.29 -2.51
CA LEU A 55 -1.83 19.08 -1.81
C LEU A 55 -0.34 18.82 -2.03
N GLU A 56 0.23 18.02 -1.15
CA GLU A 56 1.62 17.58 -1.20
C GLU A 56 1.71 16.09 -1.47
N LEU A 57 2.64 15.70 -2.33
CA LEU A 57 2.95 14.30 -2.63
C LEU A 57 4.06 13.76 -1.72
N THR A 58 4.07 12.45 -1.47
CA THR A 58 5.13 11.80 -0.69
C THR A 58 6.48 11.78 -1.39
N SER A 59 6.49 11.93 -2.71
CA SER A 59 7.67 12.00 -3.56
C SER A 59 7.48 13.10 -4.58
N THR A 60 8.58 13.75 -4.96
CA THR A 60 8.55 14.78 -6.01
C THR A 60 8.06 14.20 -7.34
N TYR A 61 7.33 15.01 -8.07
CA TYR A 61 6.85 14.67 -9.39
C TYR A 61 8.02 14.53 -10.37
N ALA A 62 8.11 13.38 -11.04
CA ALA A 62 9.30 12.98 -11.80
C ALA A 62 9.18 13.30 -13.30
N ASP A 63 7.95 13.45 -13.78
CA ASP A 63 7.64 13.66 -15.19
C ASP A 63 7.67 15.16 -15.57
N VAL A 64 7.35 15.48 -16.83
CA VAL A 64 7.45 16.84 -17.36
C VAL A 64 6.42 17.75 -16.71
N THR A 65 6.83 18.95 -16.31
CA THR A 65 5.92 20.01 -15.81
C THR A 65 4.75 20.18 -16.77
N SER A 66 3.54 20.01 -16.24
CA SER A 66 2.31 20.25 -17.00
C SER A 66 1.27 20.98 -16.18
N ALA A 67 0.41 21.73 -16.88
CA ALA A 67 -0.58 22.61 -16.29
C ALA A 67 -1.94 22.39 -16.93
N GLY A 68 -2.99 22.37 -16.09
CA GLY A 68 -4.36 22.17 -16.55
C GLY A 68 -4.67 20.72 -16.94
N GLU A 69 -3.94 19.77 -16.39
CA GLU A 69 -4.12 18.35 -16.69
C GLU A 69 -5.30 17.75 -15.97
N ALA A 70 -5.91 16.75 -16.62
CA ALA A 70 -6.87 15.87 -15.97
C ALA A 70 -6.15 14.88 -15.07
N TYR A 71 -6.76 14.55 -13.94
CA TYR A 71 -6.17 13.69 -12.92
C TYR A 71 -7.20 12.76 -12.32
N SER A 72 -6.72 11.77 -11.58
CA SER A 72 -7.53 10.88 -10.78
C SER A 72 -6.92 10.63 -9.40
N ILE A 73 -7.78 10.69 -8.37
CA ILE A 73 -7.41 10.31 -7.01
C ILE A 73 -8.21 9.09 -6.60
N THR A 74 -7.52 7.99 -6.34
CA THR A 74 -8.10 6.76 -5.81
C THR A 74 -8.16 6.85 -4.29
N ARG A 75 -9.39 6.81 -3.76
CA ARG A 75 -9.72 6.96 -2.34
C ARG A 75 -10.23 5.67 -1.71
N ASP A 76 -10.47 4.67 -2.55
CA ASP A 76 -11.01 3.38 -2.12
C ASP A 76 -9.87 2.40 -1.88
N PHE A 77 -9.81 1.91 -0.63
CA PHE A 77 -8.81 0.97 -0.18
C PHE A 77 -9.44 -0.19 0.60
N THR A 78 -8.84 -1.37 0.51
CA THR A 78 -9.27 -2.53 1.31
C THR A 78 -8.73 -2.42 2.73
N ALA A 79 -9.58 -2.65 3.74
CA ALA A 79 -9.10 -2.90 5.10
C ALA A 79 -8.79 -4.40 5.29
N PRO A 80 -7.72 -4.79 6.05
CA PRO A 80 -6.81 -3.95 6.84
C PRO A 80 -5.54 -3.49 6.09
N ASP A 81 -5.30 -4.00 4.87
CA ASP A 81 -3.98 -3.87 4.22
C ASP A 81 -3.77 -2.57 3.42
N ASN A 82 -4.78 -1.71 3.33
CA ASN A 82 -4.83 -0.47 2.56
C ASN A 82 -4.41 -0.66 1.09
N LEU A 83 -4.84 -1.77 0.48
CA LEU A 83 -4.60 -2.03 -0.93
C LEU A 83 -5.59 -1.23 -1.77
N PRO A 84 -5.15 -0.60 -2.87
CA PRO A 84 -6.03 0.12 -3.76
C PRO A 84 -7.11 -0.79 -4.34
N LEU A 85 -8.36 -0.34 -4.31
CA LEU A 85 -9.48 -1.08 -4.86
C LEU A 85 -10.04 -0.36 -6.09
N PRO A 86 -9.92 -0.92 -7.30
CA PRO A 86 -10.60 -0.37 -8.46
C PRO A 86 -12.12 -0.56 -8.36
N VAL A 87 -12.87 0.50 -8.64
CA VAL A 87 -14.33 0.50 -8.69
C VAL A 87 -14.81 0.77 -10.12
N LYS A 88 -16.03 0.32 -10.44
CA LYS A 88 -16.65 0.55 -11.75
C LYS A 88 -16.74 2.06 -12.04
N GLY A 89 -16.02 2.51 -13.07
CA GLY A 89 -15.99 3.91 -13.51
C GLY A 89 -14.64 4.61 -13.26
N ASP A 90 -13.71 3.95 -12.56
CA ASP A 90 -12.36 4.45 -12.38
C ASP A 90 -11.59 4.47 -13.70
N VAL A 91 -10.82 5.54 -13.91
CA VAL A 91 -9.84 5.60 -14.99
C VAL A 91 -8.53 4.94 -14.54
N GLN A 92 -7.70 4.57 -15.51
CA GLN A 92 -6.40 3.96 -15.24
C GLN A 92 -6.49 2.72 -14.32
N THR A 93 -7.58 1.95 -14.42
CA THR A 93 -7.84 0.75 -13.59
C THR A 93 -6.67 -0.22 -13.61
N ALA A 94 -6.01 -0.38 -14.78
CA ALA A 94 -4.82 -1.22 -14.92
C ALA A 94 -3.66 -0.76 -14.03
N LEU A 95 -3.47 0.55 -13.88
CA LEU A 95 -2.41 1.14 -13.07
C LEU A 95 -2.70 0.96 -11.57
N VAL A 96 -3.95 1.20 -11.15
CA VAL A 96 -4.41 0.96 -9.78
C VAL A 96 -4.24 -0.52 -9.40
N VAL A 97 -4.57 -1.44 -10.31
CA VAL A 97 -4.38 -2.88 -10.11
C VAL A 97 -2.91 -3.26 -10.05
N ASN A 98 -2.05 -2.68 -10.89
CA ASN A 98 -0.61 -2.92 -10.85
C ASN A 98 -0.02 -2.54 -9.48
N GLU A 99 -0.36 -1.36 -8.97
CA GLU A 99 0.05 -0.94 -7.63
C GLU A 99 -0.47 -1.86 -6.53
N ALA A 100 -1.74 -2.27 -6.62
CA ALA A 100 -2.30 -3.24 -5.68
C ALA A 100 -1.54 -4.57 -5.70
N ILE A 101 -1.14 -5.07 -6.89
CA ILE A 101 -0.37 -6.31 -7.04
C ILE A 101 1.03 -6.17 -6.43
N VAL A 102 1.71 -5.04 -6.66
CA VAL A 102 3.05 -4.79 -6.09
C VAL A 102 2.99 -4.73 -4.56
N LEU A 103 1.99 -4.05 -4.00
CA LEU A 103 1.78 -3.98 -2.55
C LEU A 103 1.42 -5.35 -1.97
N MET A 104 0.56 -6.11 -2.65
CA MET A 104 0.26 -7.50 -2.27
C MET A 104 1.52 -8.35 -2.25
N GLN A 105 2.34 -8.29 -3.30
CA GLN A 105 3.61 -9.02 -3.35
C GLN A 105 4.51 -8.66 -2.16
N ALA A 106 4.65 -7.37 -1.82
CA ALA A 106 5.43 -6.95 -0.67
C ALA A 106 4.88 -7.48 0.66
N LYS A 107 3.55 -7.51 0.83
CA LYS A 107 2.93 -8.08 2.04
C LYS A 107 3.09 -9.58 2.13
N PHE A 108 2.98 -10.31 1.02
CA PHE A 108 3.22 -11.76 0.98
C PHE A 108 4.68 -12.13 1.24
N LEU A 109 5.64 -11.31 0.80
CA LEU A 109 7.06 -11.52 1.11
C LEU A 109 7.38 -11.29 2.60
N ASN A 110 6.71 -10.33 3.23
CA ASN A 110 6.88 -10.04 4.65
C ASN A 110 6.08 -10.99 5.58
N THR A 111 5.15 -11.77 5.01
CA THR A 111 4.33 -12.73 5.77
C THR A 111 4.86 -14.14 5.51
N ARG A 112 5.31 -14.85 6.55
CA ARG A 112 5.71 -16.25 6.43
C ARG A 112 4.48 -17.10 6.11
N ILE A 113 4.28 -17.43 4.83
CA ILE A 113 3.22 -18.34 4.39
C ILE A 113 3.53 -19.73 4.96
N LEU A 114 2.80 -20.13 6.00
CA LEU A 114 2.81 -21.51 6.48
C LEU A 114 1.83 -22.32 5.64
N VAL A 115 2.28 -22.82 4.48
CA VAL A 115 1.50 -23.79 3.69
C VAL A 115 1.55 -25.13 4.43
N LYS A 116 0.48 -25.47 5.16
CA LYS A 116 0.32 -26.82 5.72
C LYS A 116 -0.19 -27.74 4.61
N THR A 117 0.71 -28.41 3.90
CA THR A 117 0.33 -29.62 3.17
C THR A 117 -0.02 -30.72 4.18
N ALA A 118 -1.09 -31.47 3.93
CA ALA A 118 -1.51 -32.54 4.82
C ALA A 118 -0.41 -33.60 4.94
N GLY A 119 0.25 -33.68 6.09
CA GLY A 119 1.26 -34.71 6.38
C GLY A 119 2.63 -34.18 6.85
N ASP A 120 2.95 -32.90 6.66
CA ASP A 120 4.27 -32.38 7.04
C ASP A 120 4.27 -31.65 8.39
N THR A 121 5.26 -31.98 9.21
CA THR A 121 5.51 -31.42 10.54
C THR A 121 5.95 -29.96 10.42
N LEU A 122 5.20 -29.07 11.08
CA LEU A 122 5.41 -27.63 11.07
C LEU A 122 6.69 -27.26 11.86
N VAL A 123 7.73 -26.76 11.19
CA VAL A 123 8.86 -26.09 11.86
C VAL A 123 8.61 -24.59 11.85
N ALA A 124 7.83 -24.11 12.82
CA ALA A 124 7.76 -22.68 13.10
C ALA A 124 9.03 -22.28 13.86
N ASN A 125 9.98 -21.65 13.18
CA ASN A 125 11.09 -20.99 13.87
C ASN A 125 10.60 -19.64 14.34
N ASP A 126 9.95 -19.60 15.50
CA ASP A 126 9.92 -18.51 16.47
C ASP A 126 9.65 -19.16 17.85
N SER A 127 10.72 -19.48 18.58
CA SER A 127 10.69 -19.97 19.97
C SER A 127 9.97 -21.31 20.21
N PHE A 128 10.56 -22.42 19.78
CA PHE A 128 10.39 -23.68 20.49
C PHE A 128 11.74 -24.36 20.69
N THR A 129 12.14 -24.51 21.94
CA THR A 129 13.20 -25.45 22.34
C THR A 129 12.78 -26.83 21.87
N HIS A 130 13.50 -27.35 20.87
CA HIS A 130 13.68 -28.76 20.55
C HIS A 130 12.61 -29.72 21.10
N PHE A 131 11.63 -30.11 20.27
CA PHE A 131 10.84 -31.32 20.55
C PHE A 131 11.57 -32.52 19.97
N THR A 132 12.34 -33.24 20.79
CA THR A 132 12.66 -34.63 20.50
C THR A 132 11.75 -35.54 21.30
N ASN A 133 11.11 -36.46 20.58
CA ASN A 133 10.42 -37.61 21.15
C ASN A 133 11.48 -38.58 21.68
N GLU A 134 11.61 -38.69 23.01
CA GLU A 134 12.37 -39.79 23.62
C GLU A 134 11.48 -41.02 23.79
N GLY A 135 11.54 -41.92 22.81
CA GLY A 135 11.32 -43.35 23.05
C GLY A 135 12.69 -44.03 22.98
N ALA A 136 13.17 -44.74 24.00
CA ALA A 136 12.44 -45.65 24.86
C ALA A 136 12.95 -45.57 26.32
N GLY A 137 12.11 -45.09 27.25
CA GLY A 137 12.45 -45.14 28.68
C GLY A 137 11.90 -44.04 29.59
N GLY A 138 10.67 -43.57 29.39
CA GLY A 138 9.79 -43.19 30.51
C GLY A 138 10.19 -42.13 31.55
N THR A 139 11.08 -41.16 31.28
CA THR A 139 11.23 -39.99 32.18
C THR A 139 11.43 -38.69 31.40
N LEU A 140 10.44 -37.79 31.48
CA LEU A 140 10.54 -36.43 30.93
C LEU A 140 11.28 -35.53 31.94
N ILE A 141 12.51 -35.10 31.62
CA ILE A 141 13.22 -34.09 32.40
C ILE A 141 13.12 -32.75 31.66
N TRP A 142 12.45 -31.77 32.26
CA TRP A 142 12.37 -30.39 31.77
C TRP A 142 13.64 -29.62 32.15
N TYR A 143 14.45 -29.19 31.19
CA TYR A 143 15.47 -28.15 31.40
C TYR A 143 14.95 -26.80 30.92
N CYS A 144 14.55 -25.95 31.86
CA CYS A 144 14.28 -24.54 31.60
C CYS A 144 15.62 -23.78 31.59
N LEU A 145 16.19 -23.52 30.40
CA LEU A 145 17.36 -22.64 30.30
C LEU A 145 16.92 -21.19 30.49
N ARG A 146 17.09 -20.67 31.72
CA ARG A 146 16.92 -19.24 32.03
C ARG A 146 18.03 -18.46 31.32
N ARG A 147 17.70 -17.62 30.32
CA ARG A 147 18.66 -16.63 29.80
C ARG A 147 19.04 -15.69 30.94
N LEU A 148 20.35 -15.57 31.21
CA LEU A 148 20.93 -14.41 31.89
C LEU A 148 20.85 -13.19 30.98
#